data_AF-A0A936A1U3-F1
#
_entry.id   AF-A0A936A1U3-F1
#
_cell.length_a   1.000
_cell.length_b   1.000
_cell.length_c   1.000
_cell.angle_alpha   90.00
_cell.angle_beta   90.00
_cell.angle_gamma   90.00
#
_symmetry.space_group_name_H-M   'P 1'
#
loop_
_entity.id
_entity.type
_entity.pdbx_description
1 polymer ?
#
loop_
_entity_poly.entity_id
_entity_poly.type
_entity_poly.pdbx_seq_one_letter_code
_entity_poly.pdbx_strand_id
1 'polypeptide(L)' 'MGAKVFIVDYESQANYKVFFCNYQSEERNQQIIQGGVLVKYSSQSDVKVYIVKYSNQADILIMRKNFPR' A
#
# COMPACT_ATOMS: atom_id res chain seq x y z
N MET A 1 -11.36 -9.02 8.85
CA MET A 1 -10.39 -8.16 9.56
C MET A 1 -9.44 -7.62 8.52
N GLY A 2 -9.45 -6.32 8.25
CA GLY A 2 -8.52 -5.70 7.31
C GLY A 2 -7.15 -5.47 7.94
N ALA A 3 -6.09 -5.51 7.13
CA ALA A 3 -4.73 -5.23 7.59
C ALA A 3 -4.59 -3.75 8.02
N LYS A 4 -3.86 -3.48 9.11
CA LYS A 4 -3.53 -2.10 9.50
C LYS A 4 -2.30 -1.65 8.71
N VAL A 5 -2.49 -0.62 7.88
CA VAL A 5 -1.47 -0.15 6.94
C VAL A 5 -0.91 1.17 7.40
N PHE A 6 0.42 1.28 7.42
CA PHE A 6 1.14 2.51 7.72
C PHE A 6 1.99 2.93 6.53
N ILE A 7 1.88 4.20 6.15
CA ILE A 7 2.69 4.78 5.08
C ILE A 7 4.00 5.27 5.69
N VAL A 8 5.12 4.79 5.18
CA VAL A 8 6.44 5.27 5.58
C VAL A 8 6.97 6.28 4.56
N ASP A 9 7.86 7.16 5.02
CA ASP A 9 8.50 8.18 4.18
C ASP A 9 9.70 7.64 3.38
N TYR A 10 10.22 6.47 3.76
CA TYR A 10 11.42 5.89 3.17
C TYR A 10 11.21 4.43 2.78
N GLU A 11 11.71 4.08 1.58
CA GLU A 11 11.67 2.72 1.04
C GLU A 11 12.25 1.68 2.01
N SER A 12 13.36 1.99 2.67
CA SER A 12 14.05 1.08 3.59
C SER A 12 13.22 0.68 4.81
N GLN A 13 12.15 1.43 5.12
CA GLN A 13 11.27 1.17 6.25
C GLN A 13 10.01 0.40 5.84
N ALA A 14 9.75 0.25 4.54
CA ALA A 14 8.56 -0.44 4.05
C ALA A 14 8.77 -1.93 3.90
N ASN A 15 7.69 -2.68 4.10
CA ASN A 15 7.63 -4.08 3.71
C ASN A 15 7.33 -4.22 2.21
N TYR A 16 6.51 -3.31 1.66
CA TYR A 16 6.09 -3.34 0.26
C TYR A 16 6.06 -1.95 -0.36
N LYS A 17 6.37 -1.87 -1.66
CA LYS A 17 6.25 -0.64 -2.44
C LYS A 17 4.89 -0.61 -3.13
N VAL A 18 4.15 0.49 -2.96
CA VAL A 18 2.81 0.68 -3.50
C VAL A 18 2.84 1.74 -4.59
N PHE A 19 2.21 1.44 -5.72
CA PHE A 19 1.94 2.41 -6.79
C PHE A 19 0.44 2.54 -7.03
N PHE A 20 0.01 3.79 -7.23
CA PHE A 20 -1.37 4.08 -7.57
C PHE A 20 -1.58 3.98 -9.07
N CYS A 21 -2.20 2.89 -9.51
CA CYS A 21 -2.61 2.76 -10.90
C CYS A 21 -3.93 3.50 -11.18
N ASN A 22 -4.13 3.85 -12.44
CA ASN A 22 -5.36 4.51 -12.89
C ASN A 22 -6.41 3.49 -13.34
N TYR A 23 -5.99 2.31 -13.78
CA TYR A 23 -6.88 1.27 -14.29
C TYR A 23 -6.88 0.03 -13.40
N GLN A 24 -8.07 -0.54 -13.22
CA GLN A 24 -8.26 -1.77 -12.46
C GLN A 24 -7.52 -2.97 -13.07
N SER A 25 -7.33 -2.98 -14.39
CA SER A 25 -6.55 -4.00 -15.10
C SER A 25 -5.07 -4.00 -14.74
N GLU A 26 -4.56 -2.91 -14.17
CA GLU A 26 -3.17 -2.78 -13.71
C GLU A 26 -3.01 -3.17 -12.24
N GLU A 27 -4.11 -3.38 -11.51
CA GLU A 27 -4.04 -3.76 -10.09
C GLU A 27 -3.31 -5.10 -9.94
N ARG A 28 -2.36 -5.11 -9.01
CA ARG A 28 -1.52 -6.26 -8.72
C ARG A 28 -1.29 -6.34 -7.22
N ASN A 29 -1.55 -7.52 -6.65
CA ASN A 29 -1.33 -7.79 -5.22
C ASN A 29 -2.13 -6.88 -4.25
N GLN A 30 -3.12 -6.14 -4.74
CA GLN A 30 -3.97 -5.23 -3.95
C GLN A 30 -4.65 -5.93 -2.77
N GLN A 31 -4.99 -7.22 -2.91
CA GLN A 31 -5.63 -8.04 -1.87
C GLN A 31 -4.85 -8.11 -0.54
N ILE A 32 -3.55 -7.78 -0.54
CA ILE A 32 -2.72 -7.76 0.68
C ILE A 32 -3.17 -6.65 1.64
N ILE A 33 -3.55 -5.50 1.08
CA ILE A 33 -3.89 -4.30 1.85
C ILE A 33 -5.34 -3.86 1.63
N GLN A 34 -6.02 -4.39 0.62
CA GLN A 34 -7.40 -4.04 0.30
C GLN A 34 -8.34 -4.33 1.48
N GLY A 35 -9.21 -3.37 1.80
CA GLY A 35 -10.11 -3.47 2.95
C GLY A 35 -9.43 -3.27 4.31
N GLY A 36 -8.14 -2.91 4.31
CA GLY A 36 -7.39 -2.48 5.48
C GLY A 36 -7.79 -1.11 6.01
N VAL A 37 -7.18 -0.73 7.13
CA VAL A 37 -7.35 0.59 7.76
C VAL A 37 -6.01 1.31 7.85
N LEU A 38 -6.02 2.62 7.63
CA LEU A 38 -4.81 3.44 7.66
C LEU A 38 -4.54 3.90 9.09
N VAL A 39 -3.42 3.46 9.66
CA VAL A 39 -3.02 3.84 11.02
C VAL A 39 -2.04 4.99 11.00
N LYS A 40 -2.02 5.77 12.09
CA LYS A 40 -1.12 6.92 12.24
C LYS A 40 0.27 6.56 12.79
N TYR A 41 0.42 5.36 13.34
CA TYR A 41 1.64 4.95 14.02
C TYR A 41 2.09 3.58 13.53
N SER A 42 3.38 3.46 13.23
CA SER A 42 4.01 2.21 12.83
C SER A 42 3.88 1.09 13.87
N SER A 43 3.71 1.40 15.15
CA SER A 43 3.52 0.40 16.21
C SER A 43 2.15 -0.26 16.17
N GLN A 44 1.19 0.36 15.46
CA GLN A 44 -0.17 -0.15 15.32
C GLN A 44 -0.36 -0.86 13.97
N SER A 45 0.59 -0.77 13.05
CA SER A 45 0.46 -1.35 11.71
C SER A 45 0.93 -2.78 11.66
N ASP A 46 0.17 -3.60 10.94
CA ASP A 46 0.58 -4.93 10.52
C ASP A 46 1.50 -4.86 9.29
N VAL A 47 1.28 -3.86 8.42
CA VAL A 47 2.00 -3.71 7.15
C VAL A 47 2.47 -2.27 6.95
N LYS A 48 3.75 -2.09 6.61
CA LYS A 48 4.31 -0.80 6.21
C LYS A 48 4.46 -0.72 4.70
N VAL A 49 3.97 0.36 4.11
CA VAL A 49 4.01 0.58 2.67
C VAL A 49 4.71 1.88 2.31
N TYR A 50 5.49 1.86 1.22
CA TYR A 50 6.13 3.05 0.66
C TYR A 50 5.52 3.38 -0.70
N ILE A 51 5.10 4.63 -0.90
CA ILE A 51 4.47 5.05 -2.15
C ILE A 51 5.56 5.41 -3.16
N VAL A 52 5.66 4.66 -4.24
CA VAL A 52 6.61 4.92 -5.34
C VAL A 52 5.95 5.71 -6.46
N LYS A 53 6.77 6.39 -7.25
CA LYS A 53 6.32 7.21 -8.40
C LYS A 53 6.10 6.41 -9.67
N TYR A 54 6.67 5.21 -9.77
CA TYR A 54 6.64 4.40 -10.98
C TYR A 54 6.20 2.97 -10.68
N SER A 55 5.39 2.39 -11.56
CA SER A 55 4.86 1.03 -11.41
C SER A 55 5.94 -0.05 -11.40
N ASN A 56 7.03 0.15 -12.13
CA ASN A 56 8.17 -0.79 -12.18
C ASN A 56 8.91 -0.93 -10.85
N GLN A 57 8.76 0.05 -9.94
CA GLN A 57 9.33 0.02 -8.60
C GLN A 57 8.34 -0.56 -7.59
N ALA A 58 7.10 -0.86 -7.97
CA ALA A 58 6.07 -1.25 -7.03
C ALA A 58 5.91 -2.76 -6.95
N ASP A 59 5.75 -3.26 -5.74
CA ASP A 59 5.35 -4.64 -5.46
C ASP A 59 3.81 -4.78 -5.54
N ILE A 60 3.10 -3.70 -5.21
CA ILE A 60 1.64 -3.63 -5.16
C ILE A 60 1.17 -2.48 -6.05
N LEU A 61 0.31 -2.79 -7.01
CA LEU A 61 -0.45 -1.80 -7.77
C LEU A 61 -1.89 -1.81 -7.28
N ILE A 62 -2.37 -0.66 -6.81
CA ILE A 62 -3.70 -0.53 -6.25
C ILE A 62 -4.32 0.78 -6.69
N MET A 63 -5.62 0.77 -6.96
CA MET A 63 -6.33 2.02 -7.22
C MET A 63 -6.53 2.80 -5.92
N ARG A 64 -6.48 4.14 -5.99
CA ARG A 64 -6.81 5.02 -4.86
C ARG A 64 -8.16 4.73 -4.21
N LYS A 65 -9.13 4.23 -4.97
CA LYS A 65 -10.47 3.84 -4.46
C LYS A 65 -10.44 2.61 -3.53
N ASN A 66 -9.47 1.71 -3.73
CA ASN A 66 -9.33 0.44 -3.01
C ASN A 66 -8.29 0.52 -1.87
N PHE A 67 -7.53 1.61 -1.80
CA PHE A 67 -6.51 1.82 -0.79
C PHE A 67 -7.13 1.97 0.61
N PRO A 68 -6.48 1.44 1.67
CA PRO A 68 -6.91 1.60 3.06
C PRO A 68 -7.26 3.04 3.41
N ARG A 69 -8.32 3.19 4.21
CA ARG A 69 -8.79 4.49 4.73
C ARG A 69 -8.58 4.62 6.22
#